data_AF-A0AAW0FLS6-F1
#
_entry.id   AF-A0AAW0FLS6-F1
#
_cell.length_a   1.000
_cell.length_b   1.000
_cell.length_c   1.000
_cell.angle_alpha   90.00
_cell.angle_beta   90.00
_cell.angle_gamma   90.00
#
_symmetry.space_group_name_H-M   'P 1'
#
loop_
_entity.id
_entity.type
_entity.pdbx_description
1 polymer ?
#
loop_
_entity_poly.entity_id
_entity_poly.type
_entity_poly.pdbx_seq_one_letter_code
_entity_poly.pdbx_strand_id
1 'polypeptide(L)' 'MNRGPIVLTIDEAEYLLDQLPPPSTDEDPMATKLRKRLQELLTNLRSGAEGFVKSE' A
#
# COMPACT_ATOMS: atom_id res chain seq x y z
N MET A 1 -0.22 -20.61 -13.14
CA MET A 1 0.25 -19.53 -14.04
C MET A 1 1.38 -18.80 -13.33
N ASN A 2 2.62 -18.93 -13.81
CA ASN A 2 3.74 -18.14 -13.29
C ASN A 2 3.75 -16.78 -14.00
N ARG A 3 2.93 -15.85 -13.51
CA ARG A 3 3.07 -14.44 -13.88
C ARG A 3 4.33 -13.95 -13.17
N GLY A 4 5.28 -13.42 -13.94
CA GLY A 4 6.53 -12.87 -13.39
C GLY A 4 6.28 -11.76 -12.36
N PRO A 5 7.35 -11.24 -11.73
CA PRO A 5 7.21 -10.18 -10.73
C PRO A 5 6.47 -8.98 -11.31
N ILE A 6 5.52 -8.45 -10.54
CA ILE A 6 4.80 -7.22 -10.87
C ILE A 6 5.63 -6.06 -10.31
N VAL A 7 6.01 -5.13 -11.17
CA VAL A 7 6.64 -3.86 -10.77
C VAL A 7 5.55 -2.80 -10.77
N LEU A 8 5.35 -2.14 -9.64
CA LEU A 8 4.37 -1.07 -9.46
C LEU A 8 5.06 0.18 -8.94
N THR A 9 4.66 1.34 -9.45
CA THR A 9 4.92 2.64 -8.82
C THR A 9 4.12 2.79 -7.53
N ILE A 10 4.47 3.78 -6.70
CA ILE A 10 3.72 4.07 -5.46
C ILE A 10 2.27 4.43 -5.81
N ASP A 11 2.05 5.29 -6.80
CA ASP A 11 0.70 5.70 -7.23
C ASP A 11 -0.15 4.51 -7.71
N GLU A 12 0.44 3.58 -8.48
CA GLU A 12 -0.27 2.37 -8.94
C GLU A 12 -0.60 1.43 -7.79
N ALA A 13 0.29 1.28 -6.82
CA ALA A 13 0.05 0.45 -5.64
C ALA A 13 -1.05 1.04 -4.75
N GLU A 14 -1.04 2.37 -4.54
CA GLU A 14 -2.10 3.10 -3.83
C GLU A 14 -3.45 2.99 -4.57
N TYR A 15 -3.45 3.18 -5.89
CA TYR A 15 -4.65 3.05 -6.72
C TYR A 15 -5.29 1.64 -6.64
N LEU A 16 -4.48 0.59 -6.61
CA LEU A 16 -4.97 -0.79 -6.46
C LEU A 16 -5.51 -1.04 -5.04
N LEU A 17 -4.87 -0.46 -4.02
CA LEU A 17 -5.32 -0.58 -2.64
C LEU A 17 -6.68 0.11 -2.42
N ASP A 18 -6.88 1.27 -3.04
CA ASP A 18 -8.14 2.04 -2.98
C ASP A 18 -9.31 1.34 -3.68
N GLN A 19 -9.04 0.44 -4.63
CA GLN A 19 -10.07 -0.37 -5.27
C GLN A 19 -10.59 -1.52 -4.40
N LEU A 20 -9.87 -1.88 -3.34
CA LEU A 20 -10.32 -2.95 -2.46
C LEU A 20 -11.55 -2.49 -1.67
N PRO A 21 -12.62 -3.32 -1.58
CA PRO A 21 -13.79 -2.97 -0.77
C PRO A 21 -13.38 -2.80 0.69
N PRO A 22 -14.08 -1.96 1.48
CA PRO A 22 -13.80 -1.80 2.90
C PRO A 22 -13.73 -3.15 3.63
N PRO A 23 -12.83 -3.31 4.62
CA PRO A 23 -12.79 -4.51 5.47
C PRO A 23 -14.18 -4.84 6.03
N SER A 24 -14.69 -6.04 5.74
CA SER A 24 -15.92 -6.55 6.35
C SER A 24 -15.63 -7.19 7.71
N THR A 25 -16.64 -7.33 8.57
CA THR A 25 -16.52 -8.05 9.86
C THR A 25 -16.14 -9.51 9.70
N ASP A 26 -16.44 -10.09 8.54
CA ASP A 26 -16.14 -11.48 8.19
C ASP A 26 -14.83 -11.63 7.39
N GLU A 27 -14.09 -10.53 7.17
CA GLU A 27 -12.79 -10.58 6.50
C GLU A 27 -11.78 -11.34 7.37
N ASP A 28 -10.93 -12.14 6.74
CA ASP A 28 -9.86 -12.85 7.44
C ASP A 28 -8.98 -11.83 8.22
N PRO A 29 -8.76 -12.01 9.53
CA PRO A 29 -8.00 -11.04 10.34
C PRO A 29 -6.57 -10.79 9.83
N MET A 30 -5.95 -11.78 9.18
CA MET A 30 -4.65 -11.61 8.55
C MET A 30 -4.76 -10.73 7.31
N ALA A 31 -5.79 -10.89 6.48
CA ALA A 31 -6.01 -10.05 5.31
C ALA A 31 -6.20 -8.58 5.70
N THR A 32 -7.04 -8.29 6.70
CA THR A 32 -7.21 -6.93 7.24
C THR A 32 -5.89 -6.36 7.76
N LYS A 33 -5.10 -7.16 8.48
CA LYS A 33 -3.78 -6.76 9.00
C LYS A 33 -2.79 -6.45 7.87
N LEU A 34 -2.72 -7.29 6.84
CA LEU A 34 -1.83 -7.10 5.71
C LEU A 34 -2.20 -5.87 4.88
N ARG A 35 -3.50 -5.63 4.67
CA ARG A 35 -4.00 -4.41 4.02
C ARG A 35 -3.54 -3.16 4.75
N LYS A 36 -3.71 -3.12 6.08
CA LYS A 36 -3.25 -2.01 6.91
C LYS A 36 -1.73 -1.82 6.83
N ARG A 37 -0.95 -2.91 6.87
CA ARG A 37 0.52 -2.85 6.75
C ARG A 37 0.97 -2.33 5.40
N LEU A 38 0.30 -2.73 4.32
CA LEU A 38 0.59 -2.22 2.98
C LEU A 38 0.30 -0.72 2.90
N GLN A 39 -0.83 -0.27 3.45
CA GLN A 39 -1.17 1.16 3.52
C GLN A 39 -0.10 1.96 4.27
N GLU A 40 0.28 1.52 5.47
CA GLU A 40 1.32 2.16 6.28
C GLU A 40 2.66 2.22 5.54
N LEU A 41 3.04 1.13 4.85
CA LEU A 41 4.26 1.07 4.06
C LEU A 41 4.23 2.10 2.92
N LEU A 42 3.17 2.14 2.13
CA LEU A 42 3.03 3.07 1.01
C LEU A 42 3.05 4.53 1.49
N THR A 43 2.34 4.84 2.58
CA THR A 43 2.37 6.18 3.20
C THR A 43 3.78 6.59 3.65
N ASN A 44 4.53 5.67 4.26
CA ASN A 44 5.91 5.93 4.68
C ASN A 44 6.86 6.11 3.49
N LEU A 45 6.69 5.32 2.44
CA LEU A 45 7.46 5.46 1.20
C LEU A 45 7.16 6.80 0.51
N ARG A 46 5.89 7.20 0.44
CA ARG A 46 5.48 8.51 -0.10
C ARG A 46 6.14 9.65 0.66
N SER A 47 6.11 9.58 1.99
CA SER A 47 6.75 10.56 2.88
C SER A 47 8.26 10.67 2.68
N GLY A 48 8.91 9.58 2.22
CA GLY A 48 10.33 9.57 1.88
C GLY A 48 10.66 9.89 0.41
N ALA A 49 9.67 9.83 -0.49
CA ALA A 49 9.86 9.97 -1.93
C ALA A 49 9.66 11.42 -2.44
N GLU A 50 8.90 12.25 -1.73
CA GLU A 50 8.72 13.67 -2.08
C GLU A 50 9.63 14.59 -1.25
N GLY A 51 10.76 14.99 -1.81
CA GLY A 51 11.39 16.29 -1.49
C GLY A 51 11.67 16.60 -0.02
N PHE A 52 12.06 15.63 0.82
CA PHE A 52 12.49 15.88 2.19
C PHE A 52 13.85 16.61 2.21
N VAL A 53 13.87 17.88 1.81
CA VAL A 53 14.76 18.86 2.43
C VAL A 53 14.21 18.99 3.84
N LYS A 54 14.86 18.33 4.80
CA LYS A 54 14.69 18.65 6.20
C LYS A 54 15.15 20.10 6.34
N SER A 55 14.24 21.06 6.24
CA SER A 55 14.52 22.45 6.61
C SER A 55 14.99 22.41 8.06
N GLU A 56 16.21 22.89 8.28
CA GLU A 56 16.91 22.92 9.58
C GLU A 56 16.10 23.61 10.69
#